data_AF-A0A4C1SPS1-F1
#
_entry.id   AF-A0A4C1SPS1-F1
#
_cell.length_a   1.000
_cell.length_b   1.000
_cell.length_c   1.000
_cell.angle_alpha   90.00
_cell.angle_beta   90.00
_cell.angle_gamma   90.00
#
_symmetry.space_group_name_H-M   'P 1'
#
loop_
_entity.id
_entity.type
_entity.pdbx_description
1 polymer ?
#
loop_
_entity_poly.entity_id
_entity_poly.type
_entity_poly.pdbx_seq_one_letter_code
_entity_poly.pdbx_strand_id
1 'polypeptide(L)'
;MHIGKWRDERYVLYISTEHDNEMLEVTNKRGQVLVKPSAIVHYNNFMSGVDLQDQMLSYYPCERKTMRWNKKLSIHTLQMSLANAFYFYNKFSGNRTMNLYDYRLAILEKLLPKKPVQLKVLQVEHKLTKIA
;
A
#
# COMPACT_ATOMS: atom_id res chain seq x y z
N MET A 1 17.12 29.89 5.47
CA MET A 1 17.11 28.70 6.35
C MET A 1 16.55 29.16 7.69
N HIS A 2 15.36 28.66 8.01
CA HIS A 2 14.60 29.01 9.20
C HIS A 2 14.67 27.82 10.15
N ILE A 3 14.95 28.11 11.42
CA ILE A 3 14.98 27.13 12.49
C ILE A 3 13.89 27.55 13.47
N GLY A 4 12.98 26.63 13.77
CA GLY A 4 11.84 26.90 14.62
C GLY A 4 11.68 25.86 15.71
N LYS A 5 11.15 26.32 16.84
CA LYS A 5 10.72 25.48 17.96
C LYS A 5 9.26 25.78 18.24
N TRP A 6 8.40 24.81 17.96
CA TRP A 6 6.97 24.89 18.22
C TRP A 6 6.56 23.90 19.30
N ARG A 7 5.50 24.21 20.05
CA ARG A 7 5.00 23.36 21.14
C ARG A 7 3.57 22.95 20.83
N ASP A 8 3.39 21.64 20.65
CA ASP A 8 2.07 20.98 20.70
C ASP A 8 1.88 20.41 22.12
N GLU A 9 1.60 19.11 22.25
CA GLU A 9 1.79 18.39 23.53
C GLU A 9 3.27 18.33 23.94
N ARG A 10 4.18 18.25 22.96
CA ARG A 10 5.63 18.22 23.14
C ARG A 10 6.29 19.27 22.25
N TYR A 11 7.55 19.60 22.55
CA TYR A 11 8.34 20.48 21.70
C TYR A 11 8.72 19.77 20.40
N VAL A 12 8.42 20.40 19.27
CA VAL A 12 8.79 20.01 17.93
C VAL A 12 9.80 21.03 17.40
N LEU A 13 10.99 20.54 17.06
CA LEU A 13 12.03 21.33 16.40
C LEU A 13 11.93 21.07 14.90
N TYR A 14 11.97 22.12 14.10
CA TYR A 14 11.94 22.00 12.65
C TYR A 14 12.94 22.95 12.00
N ILE A 15 13.37 22.57 10.81
CA ILE A 15 14.26 23.34 9.96
C ILE A 15 13.63 23.38 8.58
N SER A 16 13.55 24.58 7.99
CA SER A 16 13.01 24.76 6.65
C SER A 16 13.87 25.71 5.84
N THR A 17 14.04 25.43 4.56
CA THR A 17 14.71 26.33 3.60
C THR A 17 13.71 27.10 2.74
N GLU A 18 12.48 26.62 2.64
CA GLU A 18 11.44 27.13 1.73
C GLU A 18 10.33 27.89 2.47
N HIS A 19 10.02 27.47 3.70
CA HIS A 19 8.91 28.02 4.46
C HIS A 19 9.41 28.90 5.61
N ASP A 20 8.85 30.11 5.70
CA ASP A 20 9.07 31.06 6.79
C ASP A 20 8.39 30.60 8.09
N ASN A 21 8.64 31.32 9.19
CA ASN A 21 8.03 31.06 10.50
C ASN A 21 6.57 31.56 10.61
N GLU A 22 5.83 31.51 9.51
CA GLU A 22 4.42 31.88 9.47
C GLU A 22 3.55 30.83 10.18
N MET A 23 2.48 31.29 10.79
CA MET A 23 1.54 30.46 11.52
C MET A 23 0.25 30.33 10.71
N LEU A 24 -0.12 29.10 10.36
CA LEU A 24 -1.31 28.79 9.57
C LEU A 24 -2.41 28.19 10.46
N GLU A 25 -3.64 28.61 10.20
CA GLU A 25 -4.82 27.96 10.75
C GLU A 25 -5.13 26.68 9.97
N VAL A 26 -5.20 25.56 10.70
CA VAL A 26 -5.47 24.24 10.16
C VAL A 26 -6.65 23.64 10.91
N THR A 27 -7.64 23.17 10.17
CA THR A 27 -8.77 22.44 10.75
C THR A 27 -8.40 20.96 10.86
N ASN A 28 -8.46 20.41 12.08
CA ASN A 28 -8.23 18.99 12.32
C ASN A 28 -9.40 18.14 11.82
N LYS A 29 -9.20 16.83 11.67
CA LYS A 29 -10.24 15.84 11.35
C LYS A 29 -11.43 15.85 12.33
N ARG A 30 -11.26 16.42 13.53
CA ARG A 30 -12.28 16.61 14.56
C ARG A 30 -13.04 17.95 14.44
N GLY A 31 -12.79 18.75 13.40
CA GLY A 31 -13.41 20.05 13.18
C GLY A 31 -12.85 21.20 14.04
N GLN A 32 -11.79 20.96 14.80
CA GLN A 32 -11.13 21.97 15.63
C GLN A 32 -10.14 22.79 14.80
N VAL A 33 -10.15 24.10 14.96
CA VAL A 33 -9.15 25.00 14.36
C VAL A 33 -7.92 25.06 15.26
N LEU A 34 -6.75 24.74 14.70
CA LEU A 34 -5.45 24.82 15.39
C LEU A 34 -4.51 25.71 14.60
N VAL A 35 -3.61 26.39 15.30
CA VAL A 35 -2.57 27.20 14.68
C VAL A 35 -1.25 26.43 14.70
N LYS A 36 -0.67 26.20 13.51
CA LYS A 36 0.58 25.45 13.34
C LYS A 36 1.55 26.20 12.43
N PRO A 37 2.87 26.10 12.63
CA PRO A 37 3.84 26.68 11.70
C PRO A 37 3.66 26.12 10.28
N SER A 38 3.75 26.98 9.27
CA SER A 38 3.61 26.63 7.85
C SER A 38 4.50 25.45 7.47
N ALA A 39 5.76 25.46 7.90
CA ALA A 39 6.72 24.37 7.68
C ALA A 39 6.20 23.01 8.18
N ILE A 40 5.55 22.97 9.35
CA ILE A 40 5.00 21.73 9.93
C ILE A 40 3.76 21.28 9.16
N VAL A 41 2.93 22.22 8.70
CA VAL A 41 1.74 21.91 7.90
C VAL A 41 2.15 21.27 6.58
N HIS A 42 3.07 21.89 5.85
CA HIS A 42 3.58 21.34 4.59
C HIS A 42 4.27 20.01 4.79
N TYR A 43 5.12 19.88 5.81
CA TYR A 43 5.75 18.60 6.14
C TYR A 43 4.73 17.48 6.32
N ASN A 44 3.70 17.70 7.15
CA ASN A 44 2.66 16.69 7.39
C ASN A 44 1.85 16.34 6.14
N ASN A 45 1.64 17.30 5.23
CA ASN A 45 0.91 17.05 3.99
C ASN A 45 1.67 16.14 3.01
N PHE A 46 3.01 16.18 3.03
CA PHE A 46 3.84 15.42 2.09
C PHE A 46 4.51 14.18 2.72
N MET A 47 4.66 14.11 4.04
CA MET A 47 5.36 13.02 4.72
C MET A 47 4.67 11.66 4.54
N SER A 48 3.34 11.62 4.44
CA SER A 48 2.56 10.38 4.47
C SER A 48 2.71 9.47 3.23
N GLY A 49 3.45 9.90 2.20
CA GLY A 49 3.62 9.12 0.97
C GLY A 49 4.36 7.78 1.20
N VAL A 50 5.43 7.80 2.01
CA VAL A 50 6.24 6.61 2.30
C VAL A 50 5.46 5.62 3.15
N ASP A 51 4.80 6.11 4.21
CA ASP A 51 3.98 5.27 5.09
C ASP A 51 2.85 4.56 4.33
N LEU A 52 2.24 5.25 3.35
CA LEU A 52 1.21 4.65 2.51
C LEU A 52 1.77 3.51 1.64
N GLN A 53 2.96 3.71 1.06
CA GLN A 53 3.62 2.68 0.26
C GLN A 53 3.99 1.46 1.12
N ASP A 54 4.55 1.68 2.30
CA ASP A 54 4.91 0.60 3.25
C ASP A 54 3.66 -0.16 3.71
N GLN A 55 2.57 0.55 4.00
CA GLN A 55 1.28 -0.05 4.31
C GLN A 55 0.76 -0.91 3.15
N MET A 56 0.85 -0.43 1.90
CA MET A 56 0.46 -1.22 0.72
C MET A 56 1.28 -2.51 0.56
N LEU A 57 2.59 -2.46 0.84
CA LEU A 57 3.45 -3.64 0.80
C LEU A 57 3.10 -4.63 1.93
N SER A 58 2.73 -4.12 3.11
CA SER A 58 2.38 -4.93 4.28
C SER A 58 1.09 -5.75 4.11
N TYR A 59 0.15 -5.32 3.25
CA TYR A 59 -1.11 -6.04 3.04
C TYR A 59 -0.92 -7.41 2.37
N TYR A 60 0.08 -7.53 1.50
CA TYR A 60 0.38 -8.75 0.76
C TYR A 60 1.87 -9.09 0.82
N PRO A 61 2.37 -9.51 2.00
CA PRO A 61 3.78 -9.81 2.18
C PRO A 61 4.17 -11.04 1.35
N CYS A 62 5.16 -10.89 0.48
CA CYS A 62 5.74 -11.98 -0.31
C CYS A 62 7.12 -12.41 0.20
N GLU A 63 7.58 -11.82 1.31
CA GLU A 63 8.85 -12.17 1.94
C GLU A 63 8.77 -13.58 2.52
N ARG A 64 9.63 -14.48 2.02
CA ARG A 64 9.84 -15.81 2.59
C ARG A 64 11.16 -15.81 3.37
N LYS A 65 11.21 -16.54 4.48
CA LYS A 65 12.47 -16.75 5.23
C LYS A 65 13.51 -17.34 4.28
N THR A 66 14.57 -16.58 4.01
CA THR A 66 15.68 -17.01 3.15
C THR A 66 17.00 -16.50 3.71
N MET A 67 18.04 -17.33 3.67
CA MET A 67 19.40 -16.96 4.11
C MET A 67 20.11 -16.04 3.11
N ARG A 68 19.59 -15.89 1.88
CA ARG A 68 20.21 -15.10 0.81
C ARG A 68 19.56 -13.73 0.71
N TRP A 69 20.22 -12.68 1.20
CA TRP A 69 19.72 -11.30 1.19
C TRP A 69 19.37 -10.78 -0.21
N ASN A 70 20.13 -11.19 -1.25
CA ASN A 70 19.85 -10.87 -2.65
C ASN A 70 18.43 -11.25 -3.07
N LYS A 71 17.97 -12.46 -2.68
CA LYS A 71 16.62 -12.92 -3.01
C LYS A 71 15.55 -12.08 -2.32
N LYS A 72 15.81 -11.65 -1.09
CA LYS A 72 14.93 -10.75 -0.35
C LYS A 72 14.80 -9.41 -1.06
N LEU A 73 15.92 -8.83 -1.48
CA LEU A 73 15.94 -7.57 -2.23
C LEU A 73 15.18 -7.70 -3.56
N SER A 74 15.44 -8.74 -4.35
CA SER A 74 14.75 -8.93 -5.64
C SER A 74 13.23 -9.04 -5.50
N ILE A 75 12.74 -9.78 -4.49
CA ILE A 75 11.30 -9.92 -4.23
C ILE A 75 10.70 -8.58 -3.79
N HIS A 76 11.39 -7.86 -2.90
CA HIS A 76 10.94 -6.57 -2.41
C HIS A 76 10.84 -5.53 -3.53
N THR A 77 11.86 -5.43 -4.40
CA THR A 77 11.83 -4.55 -5.57
C THR A 77 10.67 -4.88 -6.52
N LEU A 78 10.35 -6.16 -6.70
CA LEU A 78 9.20 -6.60 -7.52
C LEU A 78 7.86 -6.23 -6.86
N GLN A 79 7.75 -6.34 -5.54
CA GLN A 79 6.56 -5.87 -4.83
C GLN A 79 6.37 -4.35 -4.95
N MET A 80 7.45 -3.57 -4.82
CA MET A 80 7.41 -2.13 -5.03
C MET A 80 7.01 -1.77 -6.45
N SER A 81 7.58 -2.43 -7.47
CA SER A 81 7.21 -2.17 -8.87
C SER A 81 5.74 -2.50 -9.15
N LEU A 82 5.20 -3.56 -8.54
CA LEU A 82 3.79 -3.93 -8.67
C LEU A 82 2.86 -2.90 -8.01
N ALA A 83 3.23 -2.38 -6.83
CA ALA A 83 2.49 -1.30 -6.16
C ALA A 83 2.52 0.01 -6.98
N ASN A 84 3.66 0.36 -7.55
CA ASN A 84 3.79 1.52 -8.43
C ASN A 84 2.97 1.37 -9.71
N ALA A 85 2.98 0.17 -10.31
CA ALA A 85 2.15 -0.13 -11.48
C ALA A 85 0.65 -0.05 -11.17
N PHE A 86 0.23 -0.50 -9.98
CA PHE A 86 -1.14 -0.32 -9.51
C PHE A 86 -1.52 1.17 -9.38
N TYR A 87 -0.63 1.99 -8.81
CA TYR A 87 -0.85 3.43 -8.72
C TYR A 87 -1.03 4.05 -10.11
N PHE A 88 -0.16 3.71 -11.07
CA PHE A 88 -0.31 4.17 -12.45
C PHE A 88 -1.59 3.69 -13.12
N TYR A 89 -1.96 2.43 -12.91
CA TYR A 89 -3.21 1.88 -13.43
C TYR A 89 -4.42 2.68 -12.97
N ASN A 90 -4.50 2.98 -11.67
CA ASN A 90 -5.60 3.78 -11.12
C ASN A 90 -5.54 5.26 -11.52
N LYS A 91 -4.34 5.81 -11.71
CA LYS A 91 -4.16 7.21 -12.14
C LYS A 91 -4.55 7.44 -13.59
N PHE A 92 -4.27 6.47 -14.48
CA PHE A 92 -4.45 6.63 -15.92
C PHE A 92 -5.61 5.84 -16.54
N SER A 93 -6.28 4.94 -15.80
CA SER A 93 -7.44 4.18 -16.32
C SER A 93 -8.73 5.00 -16.50
N GLY A 94 -8.74 6.29 -16.14
CA GLY A 94 -9.89 7.18 -16.28
C GLY A 94 -11.06 6.79 -15.36
N ASN A 95 -11.86 5.80 -15.78
CA ASN A 95 -13.10 5.38 -15.11
C ASN A 95 -13.06 3.96 -14.50
N ARG A 96 -11.95 3.23 -14.66
CA ARG A 96 -11.78 1.89 -14.09
C ARG A 96 -10.71 1.92 -13.01
N THR A 97 -11.08 2.40 -11.84
CA THR A 97 -10.28 2.19 -10.64
C THR A 97 -10.53 0.78 -10.12
N MET A 98 -9.46 0.08 -9.77
CA MET A 98 -9.56 -1.27 -9.24
C MET A 98 -8.96 -1.33 -7.84
N ASN A 99 -9.48 -2.20 -6.99
CA ASN A 99 -8.89 -2.46 -5.69
C ASN A 99 -7.56 -3.22 -5.85
N LEU A 100 -6.66 -3.09 -4.87
CA LEU A 100 -5.36 -3.75 -4.89
C LEU A 100 -5.51 -5.28 -4.99
N TYR A 101 -6.52 -5.85 -4.34
CA TYR A 101 -6.85 -7.28 -4.41
C TYR A 101 -7.14 -7.72 -5.85
N ASP A 102 -8.14 -7.09 -6.47
CA ASP A 102 -8.58 -7.42 -7.83
C ASP A 102 -7.47 -7.20 -8.86
N TYR A 103 -6.65 -6.16 -8.66
CA TYR A 103 -5.46 -5.91 -9.49
C TYR A 103 -4.44 -7.04 -9.42
N ARG A 104 -4.13 -7.52 -8.21
CA ARG A 104 -3.22 -8.65 -8.05
C ARG A 104 -3.81 -9.93 -8.61
N LEU A 105 -5.13 -10.15 -8.45
CA LEU A 105 -5.82 -11.31 -8.99
C LEU A 105 -5.76 -11.33 -10.53
N ALA A 106 -6.07 -10.19 -11.17
CA ALA A 106 -6.01 -10.05 -12.63
C ALA A 106 -4.59 -10.28 -13.19
N ILE A 107 -3.55 -9.81 -12.48
CA ILE A 107 -2.16 -10.10 -12.84
C ILE A 107 -1.88 -11.60 -12.70
N LEU A 108 -2.30 -12.20 -11.60
CA LEU A 108 -2.05 -13.60 -11.30
C LEU A 108 -2.72 -14.52 -12.32
N GLU A 109 -3.96 -14.23 -12.72
CA GLU A 109 -4.67 -14.97 -13.77
C GLU A 109 -3.96 -14.90 -15.13
N LYS A 110 -3.32 -13.77 -15.45
CA LYS A 110 -2.55 -13.62 -16.71
C LYS A 110 -1.18 -14.29 -16.66
N LEU A 111 -0.55 -14.36 -15.49
CA LEU A 111 0.78 -14.96 -15.32
C LEU A 111 0.72 -16.48 -15.16
N LEU A 112 -0.39 -17.02 -14.64
CA LEU A 112 -0.55 -18.46 -14.50
C LEU A 112 -0.87 -19.14 -15.83
N PRO A 113 -0.40 -20.39 -16.04
CA PRO A 113 -0.80 -21.17 -17.19
C PRO A 113 -2.31 -21.42 -17.15
N LYS A 114 -2.94 -21.48 -18.34
CA LYS A 114 -4.37 -21.82 -18.46
C LYS A 114 -4.62 -23.12 -17.70
N LYS A 115 -5.57 -23.11 -16.76
CA LYS A 115 -5.95 -24.32 -16.00
C LYS A 115 -6.24 -25.45 -17.00
N PRO A 116 -5.66 -26.65 -16.82
CA PRO A 116 -6.08 -27.80 -17.61
C PRO A 116 -7.58 -27.99 -17.42
N VAL A 117 -8.28 -28.29 -18.52
CA VAL A 117 -9.72 -28.55 -18.52
C VAL A 117 -10.02 -29.58 -17.45
N GLN A 118 -10.85 -29.22 -16.47
CA GLN A 118 -11.36 -30.20 -15.50
C GLN A 118 -12.22 -31.21 -16.29
N LEU A 119 -11.66 -32.38 -16.57
CA LEU A 119 -12.46 -33.51 -17.02
C LEU A 119 -13.50 -33.77 -15.92
N LYS A 120 -14.79 -33.74 -16.27
CA LYS A 120 -15.87 -34.13 -15.36
C LYS A 120 -15.56 -35.55 -14.90
N VAL A 121 -15.10 -35.71 -13.67
CA VAL A 121 -14.99 -37.02 -13.04
C VAL A 121 -16.42 -37.55 -12.95
N LEU A 122 -16.73 -38.59 -13.73
CA LEU A 122 -18.01 -39.29 -13.63
C LEU A 122 -18.16 -39.74 -12.18
N GLN A 123 -19.12 -39.18 -11.46
CA GLN A 123 -19.50 -39.66 -10.14
C GLN A 123 -20.08 -41.06 -10.32
N VAL A 124 -19.26 -42.09 -10.12
CA VAL A 124 -19.75 -43.46 -10.04
C VAL A 124 -20.35 -43.63 -8.65
N GLU A 125 -21.68 -43.65 -8.56
CA GLU A 125 -22.36 -44.03 -7.33
C GLU A 125 -22.05 -45.50 -7.02
N HIS A 126 -21.19 -45.74 -6.02
CA HIS A 126 -20.99 -47.08 -5.48
C HIS A 126 -22.15 -47.42 -4.55
N LYS A 127 -23.18 -48.11 -5.07
CA LYS A 127 -24.23 -48.72 -4.25
C LYS A 127 -23.65 -49.96 -3.55
N LEU A 128 -23.51 -49.87 -2.23
CA LEU A 128 -23.15 -51.02 -1.40
C LEU A 128 -24.34 -51.97 -1.30
N THR A 129 -24.29 -53.09 -2.02
CA THR A 129 -25.18 -54.23 -1.77
C THR A 129 -24.74 -54.96 -0.51
N LYS A 130 -25.56 -54.91 0.54
CA LYS A 130 -25.38 -55.76 1.73
C LYS A 130 -25.62 -57.21 1.33
N ILE A 131 -24.63 -58.06 1.54
CA ILE A 131 -24.75 -59.51 1.42
C ILE A 131 -25.42 -59.99 2.72
N ALA A 132 -26.51 -60.76 2.57
CA ALA A 132 -27.29 -61.34 3.65
C ALA A 132 -26.62 -62.59 4.24
#